data_AF-T1CIU6-F1
#
_entry.id   AF-T1CIU6-F1
#
_cell.length_a   1.000
_cell.length_b   1.000
_cell.length_c   1.000
_cell.angle_alpha   90.00
_cell.angle_beta   90.00
_cell.angle_gamma   90.00
#
_symmetry.space_group_name_H-M   'P 1'
#
loop_
_entity.id
_entity.type
_entity.pdbx_description
1 polymer ?
#
loop_
_entity_poly.entity_id
_entity_poly.type
_entity_poly.pdbx_seq_one_letter_code
_entity_poly.pdbx_strand_id
1 'polypeptide(L)'
;MISERVVAEDRFTSIHIEELSVVARDTKLGPEEITRDISNLSERMLNRLDDSGIVYIGAEVEAGDVLVGKVTPKGETQLTPEEKLLRAIFGEKSSDVKDTSLRVPS
;
A
#
# COMPACT_ATOMS: atom_id res chain seq x y z
N MET A 1 -38.57 6.63 -10.57
CA MET A 1 -38.12 7.51 -9.47
C MET A 1 -38.33 6.77 -8.16
N ILE A 2 -37.31 6.72 -7.31
CA ILE A 2 -37.39 6.23 -5.93
C ILE A 2 -37.61 7.45 -5.02
N SER A 3 -38.44 7.30 -3.99
CA SER A 3 -38.67 8.35 -3.00
C SER A 3 -37.45 8.48 -2.08
N GLU A 4 -36.99 9.71 -1.81
CA GLU A 4 -35.88 9.97 -0.85
C GLU A 4 -36.15 9.41 0.55
N ARG A 5 -37.42 9.26 0.94
CA ARG A 5 -37.82 8.62 2.21
C ARG A 5 -37.21 7.24 2.38
N VAL A 6 -37.00 6.52 1.28
CA VAL A 6 -36.45 5.16 1.29
C VAL A 6 -35.00 5.15 1.75
N VAL A 7 -34.21 6.17 1.37
CA VAL A 7 -32.83 6.34 1.83
C VAL A 7 -32.82 6.81 3.28
N ALA A 8 -33.70 7.76 3.64
CA ALA A 8 -33.80 8.27 5.01
C ALA A 8 -34.21 7.20 6.05
N GLU A 9 -34.91 6.16 5.60
CA GLU A 9 -35.36 5.02 6.42
C GLU A 9 -34.41 3.81 6.30
N ASP A 10 -33.24 3.94 5.64
CA ASP A 10 -32.24 2.87 5.42
C ASP A 10 -32.82 1.56 4.84
N ARG A 11 -33.94 1.64 4.11
CA ARG A 11 -34.71 0.46 3.66
C ARG A 11 -34.00 -0.41 2.65
N PHE A 12 -32.99 0.12 1.98
CA PHE A 12 -32.17 -0.59 1.00
C PHE A 12 -30.67 -0.51 1.32
N THR A 13 -30.32 -0.32 2.59
CA THR A 13 -28.92 -0.35 3.05
C THR A 13 -28.51 -1.78 3.36
N SER A 14 -27.40 -2.24 2.79
CA SER A 14 -26.81 -3.56 3.02
C SER A 14 -25.34 -3.45 3.41
N ILE A 15 -24.87 -4.43 4.18
CA ILE A 15 -23.47 -4.55 4.57
C ILE A 15 -22.84 -5.63 3.69
N HIS A 16 -21.71 -5.29 3.07
CA HIS A 16 -20.90 -6.19 2.29
C HIS A 16 -19.53 -6.35 2.97
N ILE A 17 -19.04 -7.58 3.05
CA ILE A 17 -17.75 -7.91 3.63
C ILE A 17 -16.93 -8.58 2.53
N GLU A 18 -15.72 -8.08 2.30
CA GLU A 18 -14.77 -8.63 1.35
C GLU A 18 -13.51 -9.09 2.07
N GLU A 19 -12.95 -10.21 1.62
CA GLU A 19 -11.69 -10.73 2.11
C GLU A 19 -10.61 -10.49 1.05
N LEU A 20 -9.59 -9.71 1.41
CA LEU A 20 -8.41 -9.47 0.59
C LEU A 20 -7.21 -10.12 1.26
N SER A 21 -6.45 -10.93 0.51
CA SER A 21 -5.30 -11.65 1.04
C SER A 21 -4.05 -11.34 0.23
N VAL A 22 -2.91 -11.29 0.92
CA VAL A 22 -1.58 -11.14 0.33
C VAL A 22 -0.61 -12.07 1.04
N VAL A 23 0.40 -12.54 0.31
CA VAL A 23 1.43 -13.43 0.83
C VAL A 23 2.79 -12.83 0.49
N ALA A 24 3.69 -12.84 1.48
CA ALA A 24 5.11 -12.60 1.29
C ALA A 24 5.80 -13.94 0.96
N ARG A 25 6.58 -13.97 -0.13
CA ARG A 25 7.24 -15.19 -0.63
C ARG A 25 8.74 -14.98 -0.78
N ASP A 26 9.48 -16.08 -0.76
CA ASP A 26 10.88 -16.08 -1.17
C ASP A 26 10.99 -15.88 -2.68
N THR A 27 11.79 -14.90 -3.08
CA THR A 27 12.14 -14.67 -4.48
C THR A 27 13.61 -14.96 -4.72
N LYS A 28 14.02 -15.05 -5.99
CA LYS A 28 15.43 -15.25 -6.36
C LYS A 28 16.35 -14.10 -5.90
N LEU A 29 15.79 -12.92 -5.66
CA LEU A 29 16.52 -11.71 -5.29
C LEU A 29 16.50 -11.47 -3.76
N GLY A 30 15.76 -12.30 -3.02
CA GLY A 30 15.58 -12.20 -1.57
C GLY A 30 14.12 -12.45 -1.15
N PRO A 31 13.86 -12.58 0.16
CA PRO A 31 12.51 -12.70 0.69
C PRO A 31 11.72 -11.40 0.48
N GLU A 32 10.43 -11.52 0.16
CA GLU A 32 9.50 -10.39 0.35
C GLU A 32 9.25 -10.20 1.85
N GLU A 33 9.07 -8.95 2.27
CA GLU A 33 8.87 -8.60 3.67
C GLU A 33 7.57 -7.82 3.86
N ILE A 34 6.86 -8.12 4.95
CA ILE A 34 5.74 -7.32 5.42
C ILE A 34 6.31 -6.27 6.37
N THR A 35 6.13 -5.00 6.03
CA THR A 35 6.77 -3.90 6.77
C THR A 35 6.02 -2.59 6.57
N ARG A 36 6.15 -1.70 7.56
CA ARG A 36 5.71 -0.30 7.49
C ARG A 36 6.69 0.58 6.68
N ASP A 37 7.91 0.11 6.45
CA ASP A 37 8.95 0.84 5.70
C ASP A 37 8.73 0.74 4.18
N ILE A 38 7.76 1.51 3.69
CA ILE A 38 7.36 1.51 2.28
C ILE A 38 7.67 2.89 1.71
N SER A 39 8.56 2.92 0.72
CA SER A 39 8.89 4.14 -0.02
C SER A 39 7.67 4.73 -0.73
N ASN A 40 7.59 6.07 -0.75
CA ASN A 40 6.56 6.84 -1.46
C ASN A 40 5.11 6.76 -0.91
N LEU A 41 4.92 6.38 0.35
CA LEU A 41 3.62 6.55 1.01
C LEU A 41 3.44 7.95 1.60
N SER A 42 2.20 8.44 1.58
CA SER A 42 1.84 9.67 2.29
C SER A 42 1.84 9.43 3.81
N GLU A 43 2.13 10.47 4.60
CA GLU A 43 2.08 10.39 6.06
C GLU A 43 0.70 9.95 6.57
N ARG A 44 -0.38 10.43 5.92
CA ARG A 44 -1.76 10.01 6.25
C ARG A 44 -1.92 8.49 6.16
N MET A 45 -1.35 7.88 5.13
CA MET A 45 -1.42 6.44 4.92
C MET A 45 -0.53 5.68 5.91
N LEU A 46 0.68 6.16 6.13
CA LEU A 46 1.61 5.58 7.12
C LEU A 46 1.06 5.61 8.54
N ASN A 47 0.23 6.60 8.88
CA ASN A 47 -0.44 6.69 10.19
C ASN A 47 -1.54 5.64 10.37
N ARG A 48 -2.00 4.99 9.30
CA ARG A 48 -3.00 3.92 9.35
C ARG A 48 -2.41 2.52 9.50
N LEU A 49 -1.11 2.39 9.26
CA LEU A 49 -0.39 1.13 9.43
C LEU A 49 0.18 1.02 10.84
N ASP A 50 0.05 -0.15 11.42
CA ASP A 50 0.74 -0.53 12.65
C ASP A 50 2.24 -0.76 12.39
N ASP A 51 2.98 -1.11 13.45
CA ASP A 51 4.43 -1.32 13.38
C ASP A 51 4.83 -2.52 12.50
N SER A 52 3.90 -3.44 12.21
CA SER A 52 4.12 -4.56 11.30
C SER A 52 3.86 -4.17 9.85
N GLY A 53 3.27 -2.99 9.58
CA GLY A 53 2.84 -2.58 8.25
C GLY A 53 1.44 -3.05 7.87
N ILE A 54 0.59 -3.39 8.84
CA ILE A 54 -0.79 -3.84 8.62
C ILE A 54 -1.74 -2.72 9.06
N VAL A 55 -2.82 -2.49 8.30
CA VAL A 55 -3.83 -1.51 8.70
C VAL A 55 -4.51 -1.88 10.02
N TYR A 56 -4.73 -0.91 10.91
CA TYR A 56 -5.41 -1.17 12.17
C TYR A 56 -6.90 -1.47 11.98
N ILE A 57 -7.46 -2.29 12.87
CA ILE A 57 -8.89 -2.64 12.86
C ILE A 57 -9.73 -1.39 13.17
N GLY A 58 -10.71 -1.09 12.31
CA GLY A 58 -11.56 0.10 12.42
C GLY A 58 -11.01 1.32 11.66
N ALA A 59 -9.94 1.17 10.88
CA ALA A 59 -9.51 2.21 9.94
C ALA A 59 -10.53 2.35 8.80
N GLU A 60 -10.97 3.57 8.54
CA GLU A 60 -11.65 3.90 7.29
C GLU A 60 -10.63 4.01 6.16
N VAL A 61 -10.86 3.30 5.05
CA VAL A 61 -9.97 3.24 3.90
C VAL A 61 -10.71 3.62 2.62
N GLU A 62 -9.98 4.22 1.69
CA GLU A 62 -10.46 4.63 0.37
C GLU A 62 -9.73 3.82 -0.72
N ALA A 63 -10.24 3.84 -1.96
CA ALA A 63 -9.61 3.17 -3.08
C ALA A 63 -8.15 3.64 -3.25
N GLY A 64 -7.22 2.68 -3.38
CA GLY A 64 -5.78 2.94 -3.48
C GLY A 64 -5.01 2.99 -2.16
N ASP A 65 -5.69 3.04 -1.01
CA ASP A 65 -5.06 2.96 0.31
C ASP A 65 -4.38 1.59 0.52
N VAL A 66 -3.30 1.56 1.31
CA VAL A 66 -2.55 0.33 1.61
C VAL A 66 -3.18 -0.42 2.78
N LEU A 67 -3.58 -1.67 2.55
CA LEU A 67 -4.09 -2.55 3.61
C LEU A 67 -2.97 -3.32 4.30
N VAL A 68 -2.01 -3.80 3.51
CA VAL A 68 -0.84 -4.53 4.01
C VAL A 68 0.38 -4.08 3.23
N GLY A 69 1.33 -3.52 3.96
CA GLY A 69 2.64 -3.13 3.52
C GLY A 69 3.47 -4.32 3.09
N LYS A 70 3.83 -4.40 1.81
CA LYS A 70 4.72 -5.45 1.32
C LYS A 70 5.81 -4.85 0.44
N VAL A 71 7.03 -5.26 0.69
CA VAL A 71 8.19 -4.87 -0.10
C VAL A 71 8.85 -6.09 -0.73
N THR A 72 9.23 -5.97 -1.99
CA THR A 72 9.96 -7.00 -2.73
C THR A 72 11.36 -6.50 -3.06
N PRO A 73 12.43 -7.25 -2.76
CA PRO A 73 13.79 -6.84 -3.12
C PRO A 73 13.92 -6.69 -4.64
N LYS A 74 14.51 -5.59 -5.08
CA LYS A 74 14.87 -5.35 -6.47
C LYS A 74 16.27 -5.92 -6.73
N GLY A 75 16.51 -6.39 -7.95
CA GLY A 75 17.86 -6.73 -8.36
C GLY A 75 18.71 -5.48 -8.50
N GLU A 76 20.03 -5.63 -8.43
CA GLU A 76 20.96 -4.54 -8.72
C GLU A 76 20.62 -3.91 -10.07
N THR A 77 20.05 -2.72 -10.02
CA THR A 77 19.73 -1.94 -11.21
C THR A 77 20.95 -1.10 -11.50
N GLN A 78 21.60 -1.33 -12.64
CA GLN A 78 22.64 -0.42 -13.11
C GLN A 78 21.97 0.93 -13.40
N LEU A 79 22.15 1.89 -12.49
CA LEU A 79 21.65 3.24 -12.64
C LEU A 79 22.26 3.86 -13.91
N THR A 80 21.43 4.51 -14.72
CA THR A 80 21.94 5.26 -15.87
C THR A 80 22.77 6.46 -15.38
N PRO A 81 23.66 7.03 -16.21
CA PRO A 81 24.40 8.24 -15.86
C PRO A 81 23.51 9.38 -15.36
N GLU A 82 22.31 9.53 -15.92
CA GLU A 82 21.30 10.53 -15.54
C GLU A 82 20.74 10.28 -14.13
N GLU A 83 20.41 9.03 -13.79
CA GLU A 83 19.93 8.64 -12.46
C GLU A 83 21.03 8.78 -11.39
N LYS A 84 22.28 8.47 -11.75
CA LYS A 84 23.44 8.72 -10.86
C LYS A 84 23.61 10.20 -10.57
N LEU A 85 23.42 11.07 -11.56
CA LEU A 85 23.48 12.52 -11.39
C LEU A 85 22.35 13.02 -10.48
N LEU A 86 21.11 12.57 -10.73
CA LEU A 86 19.95 12.88 -9.90
C LEU A 86 20.19 12.47 -8.44
N ARG A 87 20.69 11.25 -8.22
CA ARG A 87 21.01 10.75 -6.87
C ARG A 87 22.11 11.55 -6.18
N ALA A 88 23.12 12.01 -6.92
CA ALA A 88 24.19 12.84 -6.37
C ALA A 88 23.70 14.24 -5.94
N ILE A 89 22.70 14.78 -6.65
CA ILE A 89 22.13 16.10 -6.38
C ILE A 89 21.09 16.05 -5.25
N PHE A 90 20.19 15.06 -5.28
CA PHE A 90 19.06 14.96 -4.35
C PHE A 90 19.34 14.09 -3.12
N GLY A 91 20.44 13.34 -3.11
CA GLY A 91 20.78 12.44 -2.00
C GLY A 91 19.76 11.32 -1.78
N GLU A 92 18.80 11.15 -2.69
CA GLU A 92 17.77 10.11 -2.60
C GLU A 92 18.46 8.75 -2.68
N LYS A 93 18.48 8.05 -1.54
CA LYS A 93 18.82 6.64 -1.52
C LYS A 93 17.78 5.93 -2.38
N SER A 94 18.20 5.29 -3.47
CA SER A 94 17.34 4.32 -4.15
C SER A 94 16.90 3.31 -3.10
N SER A 95 15.59 3.12 -2.91
CA SER A 95 15.14 1.97 -2.14
C SER A 95 15.49 0.73 -2.96
N ASP A 96 16.32 -0.14 -2.37
CA ASP A 96 16.70 -1.43 -2.95
C ASP A 96 15.50 -2.40 -2.98
N VAL A 97 14.34 -1.94 -2.51
CA VAL A 97 13.07 -2.64 -2.47
C VAL A 97 12.02 -1.94 -3.33
N LYS A 98 11.03 -2.69 -3.79
CA LYS A 98 9.85 -2.22 -4.51
C LYS A 98 8.62 -2.37 -3.63
N ASP A 99 7.76 -1.35 -3.61
CA ASP A 99 6.42 -1.48 -3.05
C ASP A 99 5.58 -2.47 -3.90
N THR A 100 5.16 -3.56 -3.26
CA THR A 100 4.24 -4.58 -3.78
C THR A 100 3.08 -4.82 -2.80
N SER A 101 2.74 -3.78 -2.03
CA SER A 101 1.71 -3.78 -1.00
C SER A 101 0.32 -4.13 -1.54
N LEU A 102 -0.49 -4.73 -0.67
CA LEU A 102 -1.92 -4.92 -0.91
C LEU A 102 -2.64 -3.59 -0.75
N ARG A 103 -3.42 -3.20 -1.76
CA ARG A 103 -4.18 -1.94 -1.76
C ARG A 103 -5.67 -2.20 -1.91
N VAL A 104 -6.48 -1.26 -1.44
CA VAL A 104 -7.92 -1.26 -1.65
C VAL A 104 -8.19 -1.15 -3.17
N PRO A 105 -8.95 -2.08 -3.76
CA PRO A 105 -9.28 -2.04 -5.18
C PRO A 105 -10.13 -0.80 -5.52
N SER A 106 -10.02 -0.35 -6.76
CA SER A 106 -10.82 0.74 -7.34
C SER A 106 -12.16 0.27 -7.87
#